data_AF-A0A483APU6-F1
#
_entry.id   AF-A0A483APU6-F1
#
_cell.length_a   1.000
_cell.length_b   1.000
_cell.length_c   1.000
_cell.angle_alpha   90.00
_cell.angle_beta   90.00
_cell.angle_gamma   90.00
#
_symmetry.space_group_name_H-M   'P 1'
#
loop_
_entity.id
_entity.type
_entity.pdbx_description
1 polymer ?
#
loop_
_entity_poly.entity_id
_entity_poly.type
_entity_poly.pdbx_seq_one_letter_code
_entity_poly.pdbx_strand_id
1 'polypeptide(L)'
;MTIENASSFLAWDVSSYLAVFLVLAFIIVLADHFFMGEAEAEVNTHSEKKSLLSKWLYFACFLKFNKAEKYAHRSKIVQLAAEFYPVLLLVFLLRGFIVEPFRIPSNSMMPTFLTYDFLLVDKISYGIHLPVLNTELVDIGDPQRGDVVVFRYPNYERGKAYKGADFIKRVIGLPGDRIEYIKDRLTVNGRVIERQKIGTYTGFEKGIEMTGHGRYRELLDNNPHDILLRPYVSSRSVRITVPEGHYFVMGDNRNHSSDSRFWGFVPEEYIIGRAFYIWAHGDIGGLFSNPIKALKTFTFSRNGVID
;
A
#
# COMPACT_ATOMS: atom_id res chain seq x y z
N MET A 1 -9.49 13.65 -2.85
CA MET A 1 -10.29 12.45 -3.19
C MET A 1 -11.73 12.90 -3.28
N THR A 2 -12.29 12.94 -4.49
CA THR A 2 -13.74 12.83 -4.62
C THR A 2 -14.08 11.37 -4.32
N ILE A 3 -15.09 11.21 -3.47
CA ILE A 3 -15.51 9.93 -2.88
C ILE A 3 -15.83 8.87 -3.95
N GLU A 4 -16.23 9.31 -5.15
CA GLU A 4 -16.63 8.48 -6.28
C GLU A 4 -15.51 7.60 -6.86
N ASN A 5 -14.24 7.93 -6.61
CA ASN A 5 -13.08 7.14 -7.10
C ASN A 5 -12.46 6.24 -6.03
N ALA A 6 -13.09 6.12 -4.86
CA ALA A 6 -12.69 5.25 -3.76
C ALA A 6 -13.19 3.82 -3.99
N SER A 7 -12.76 3.14 -5.06
CA SER A 7 -12.96 1.69 -5.09
C SER A 7 -12.09 1.04 -4.01
N SER A 8 -12.55 -0.09 -3.46
CA SER A 8 -11.72 -0.98 -2.65
C SER A 8 -10.46 -1.26 -3.47
N PHE A 9 -9.39 -0.57 -3.13
CA PHE A 9 -8.16 -0.60 -3.90
C PHE A 9 -7.68 -2.06 -3.92
N LEU A 10 -7.09 -2.48 -5.03
CA LEU A 10 -6.65 -3.84 -5.37
C LEU A 10 -5.82 -4.61 -4.29
N ALA A 11 -5.51 -4.00 -3.14
CA ALA A 11 -4.63 -4.52 -2.10
C ALA A 11 -5.16 -5.81 -1.44
N TRP A 12 -6.40 -5.80 -0.97
CA TRP A 12 -7.02 -6.99 -0.38
C TRP A 12 -7.38 -8.05 -1.41
N ASP A 13 -7.84 -7.64 -2.58
CA ASP A 13 -8.27 -8.56 -3.63
C ASP A 13 -7.06 -9.38 -4.12
N VAL A 14 -5.93 -8.73 -4.42
CA VAL A 14 -4.73 -9.43 -4.89
C VAL A 14 -4.11 -10.31 -3.81
N SER A 15 -4.01 -9.84 -2.57
CA SER A 15 -3.45 -10.65 -1.47
C SER A 15 -4.34 -11.85 -1.13
N SER A 16 -5.67 -11.68 -1.21
CA SER A 16 -6.63 -12.76 -1.00
C SER A 16 -6.59 -13.77 -2.15
N TYR A 17 -6.55 -13.33 -3.41
CA TYR A 17 -6.36 -14.24 -4.54
C TYR A 17 -5.04 -14.99 -4.45
N LEU A 18 -3.96 -14.29 -4.08
CA LEU A 18 -2.65 -14.91 -3.91
C LEU A 18 -2.68 -15.98 -2.81
N ALA A 19 -3.35 -15.71 -1.69
CA ALA A 19 -3.58 -16.70 -0.63
C ALA A 19 -4.40 -17.90 -1.15
N VAL A 20 -5.50 -17.66 -1.89
CA VAL A 20 -6.33 -18.72 -2.47
C VAL A 20 -5.53 -19.57 -3.46
N PHE A 21 -4.77 -18.96 -4.37
CA PHE A 21 -3.92 -19.67 -5.33
C PHE A 21 -2.80 -20.45 -4.62
N LEU A 22 -2.23 -19.89 -3.56
CA LEU A 22 -1.23 -20.55 -2.73
C LEU A 22 -1.82 -21.80 -2.04
N VAL A 23 -2.99 -21.67 -1.42
CA VAL A 23 -3.69 -22.78 -0.75
C VAL A 23 -4.12 -23.84 -1.76
N LEU A 24 -4.64 -23.44 -2.92
CA LEU A 24 -5.03 -24.36 -3.98
C LEU A 24 -3.82 -25.16 -4.50
N ALA A 25 -2.71 -24.47 -4.81
CA ALA A 25 -1.48 -25.10 -5.24
C ALA A 25 -0.93 -26.06 -4.17
N PHE A 26 -0.99 -25.66 -2.89
CA PHE A 26 -0.63 -26.52 -1.76
C PHE A 26 -1.48 -27.79 -1.70
N ILE A 27 -2.81 -27.68 -1.79
CA ILE A 27 -3.74 -28.82 -1.74
C ILE A 27 -3.49 -29.77 -2.92
N ILE A 28 -3.27 -29.24 -4.13
CA ILE A 28 -2.99 -30.07 -5.33
C ILE A 28 -1.72 -30.90 -5.11
N VAL A 29 -0.64 -30.27 -4.64
CA VAL A 29 0.64 -30.95 -4.39
C VAL A 29 0.52 -31.94 -3.23
N LEU A 30 -0.22 -31.59 -2.17
CA LEU A 30 -0.44 -32.46 -1.02
C LEU A 30 -1.29 -33.69 -1.39
N ALA A 31 -2.33 -33.51 -2.20
CA ALA A 31 -3.17 -34.59 -2.70
C ALA A 31 -2.37 -35.55 -3.59
N ASP A 32 -1.58 -35.04 -4.55
CA ASP A 32 -0.70 -35.90 -5.37
C ASP A 32 0.29 -36.69 -4.51
N HIS A 33 0.90 -36.04 -3.50
CA HIS A 33 1.79 -36.72 -2.56
C HIS A 33 1.08 -37.84 -1.78
N PHE A 34 -0.16 -37.64 -1.34
CA PHE A 34 -0.90 -38.64 -0.56
C PHE A 34 -1.42 -39.78 -1.44
N PHE A 35 -2.08 -39.47 -2.56
CA PHE A 35 -2.71 -40.48 -3.43
C PHE A 35 -1.72 -41.26 -4.30
N MET A 36 -0.55 -40.69 -4.62
CA MET A 36 0.43 -41.34 -5.49
C MET A 36 1.78 -41.61 -4.82
N GLY A 37 2.00 -41.10 -3.59
CA GLY A 37 3.10 -41.56 -2.75
C GLY A 37 2.93 -43.03 -2.32
N GLU A 38 1.69 -43.54 -2.28
CA GLU A 38 1.40 -44.96 -2.06
C GLU A 38 1.85 -45.84 -3.24
N ALA A 39 1.71 -45.34 -4.49
CA ALA A 39 2.10 -46.09 -5.69
C ALA A 39 3.64 -46.21 -5.87
N GLU A 40 4.42 -45.22 -5.43
CA GLU A 40 5.90 -45.30 -5.44
C GLU A 40 6.46 -46.08 -4.23
N ALA A 41 5.69 -46.20 -3.14
CA ALA A 41 6.10 -46.95 -1.94
C ALA A 41 6.02 -48.48 -2.12
N GLU A 42 5.19 -48.99 -3.04
CA GLU A 42 5.12 -50.42 -3.35
C GLU A 42 6.27 -50.93 -4.24
N VAL A 43 7.04 -50.05 -4.88
CA VAL A 43 8.13 -50.45 -5.80
C VAL A 43 9.51 -50.45 -5.13
N ASN A 44 9.71 -49.73 -4.01
CA ASN A 44 10.98 -49.67 -3.30
C ASN A 44 10.87 -50.27 -1.90
N THR A 45 11.07 -51.59 -1.78
CA THR A 45 11.31 -52.28 -0.51
C THR A 45 12.68 -51.89 0.05
N HIS A 46 12.77 -50.73 0.69
CA HIS A 46 13.62 -50.43 1.85
C HIS A 46 13.36 -48.97 2.26
N SER A 47 12.43 -48.76 3.21
CA SER A 47 12.16 -47.44 3.78
C SER A 47 12.53 -47.41 5.24
N GLU A 48 13.64 -46.74 5.57
CA GLU A 48 13.85 -46.21 6.92
C GLU A 48 12.70 -45.25 7.26
N LYS A 49 12.10 -45.43 8.45
CA LYS A 49 11.04 -44.57 8.98
C LYS A 49 11.55 -43.13 9.14
N LYS A 50 11.41 -42.31 8.09
CA LYS A 50 11.63 -40.87 8.18
C LYS A 50 10.54 -40.22 9.02
N SER A 51 10.94 -39.67 10.17
CA SER A 51 10.10 -38.93 11.12
C SER A 51 9.23 -37.87 10.42
N LEU A 52 8.00 -37.65 10.92
CA LEU A 52 7.09 -36.59 10.47
C LEU A 52 7.78 -35.22 10.37
N LEU A 53 8.70 -34.94 11.30
CA LEU A 53 9.50 -33.70 11.31
C LEU A 53 10.47 -33.63 10.13
N SER A 54 11.06 -34.77 9.73
CA SER A 54 11.95 -34.84 8.56
C SER A 54 11.19 -34.73 7.24
N LYS A 55 9.92 -35.15 7.19
CA LYS A 55 9.03 -34.90 6.04
C LYS A 55 8.65 -33.42 5.94
N TRP A 56 8.42 -32.77 7.08
CA TRP A 56 8.20 -31.32 7.17
C TRP A 56 9.46 -30.50 6.82
N LEU A 57 10.64 -30.90 7.31
CA LEU A 57 11.91 -30.28 6.90
C LEU A 57 12.20 -30.51 5.42
N TYR A 58 11.84 -31.67 4.87
CA TYR A 58 11.99 -31.98 3.45
C TYR A 58 11.01 -31.17 2.59
N PHE A 59 9.79 -30.91 3.08
CA PHE A 59 8.82 -29.97 2.50
C PHE A 59 9.32 -28.52 2.59
N ALA A 60 9.97 -28.11 3.68
CA ALA A 60 10.65 -26.82 3.76
C ALA A 60 11.86 -26.75 2.80
N CYS A 61 12.59 -27.85 2.59
CA CYS A 61 13.62 -27.98 1.56
C CYS A 61 13.07 -28.10 0.12
N PHE A 62 11.75 -28.28 -0.07
CA PHE A 62 11.08 -28.26 -1.38
C PHE A 62 11.16 -26.87 -2.04
N LEU A 63 11.51 -25.84 -1.27
CA LEU A 63 11.95 -24.52 -1.75
C LEU A 63 13.27 -24.53 -2.53
N LYS A 64 13.99 -25.66 -2.64
CA LYS A 64 15.07 -25.79 -3.63
C LYS A 64 14.46 -25.74 -5.03
N PHE A 65 14.53 -24.54 -5.63
CA PHE A 65 14.14 -24.06 -6.97
C PHE A 65 14.47 -24.95 -8.19
N ASN A 66 14.73 -26.26 -8.05
CA ASN A 66 15.44 -27.01 -9.07
C ASN A 66 15.01 -28.48 -9.23
N LYS A 67 13.71 -28.79 -9.25
CA LYS A 67 13.23 -30.13 -9.63
C LYS A 67 12.00 -30.14 -10.55
N ALA A 68 12.10 -29.41 -11.67
CA ALA A 68 11.20 -29.60 -12.81
C ALA A 68 11.20 -31.07 -13.30
N GLU A 69 12.36 -31.75 -13.24
CA GLU A 69 12.49 -33.16 -13.65
C GLU A 69 11.67 -34.14 -12.80
N LYS A 70 11.44 -33.84 -11.51
CA LYS A 70 10.73 -34.77 -10.61
C LYS A 70 9.24 -34.85 -10.92
N TYR A 71 8.64 -33.77 -11.42
CA TYR A 71 7.22 -33.71 -11.75
C TYR A 71 6.92 -33.90 -13.23
N ALA A 72 7.95 -34.05 -14.09
CA ALA A 72 7.78 -34.16 -15.53
C ALA A 72 6.84 -35.31 -15.97
N HIS A 73 6.75 -36.38 -15.18
CA HIS A 73 5.88 -37.53 -15.42
C HIS A 73 4.46 -37.38 -14.82
N ARG A 74 4.18 -36.29 -14.11
CA ARG A 74 2.92 -36.05 -13.39
C ARG A 74 1.92 -35.32 -14.29
N SER A 75 0.66 -35.19 -13.83
CA SER A 75 -0.34 -34.41 -14.58
C SER A 75 0.11 -32.94 -14.72
N LYS A 76 -0.29 -32.29 -15.83
CA LYS A 76 0.08 -30.89 -16.11
C LYS A 76 -0.33 -29.92 -14.98
N ILE A 77 -1.43 -30.22 -14.29
CA ILE A 77 -1.94 -29.40 -13.18
C ILE A 77 -1.01 -29.49 -11.96
N VAL A 78 -0.51 -30.69 -11.64
CA VAL A 78 0.43 -30.90 -10.54
C VAL A 78 1.77 -30.24 -10.85
N GLN A 79 2.26 -30.36 -12.09
CA GLN A 79 3.48 -29.67 -12.53
C GLN A 79 3.34 -28.15 -12.34
N LEU A 80 2.25 -27.57 -12.87
CA LEU A 80 1.98 -26.14 -12.75
C LEU A 80 1.89 -25.70 -11.27
N ALA A 81 1.16 -26.44 -10.43
CA ALA A 81 1.03 -26.12 -9.02
C ALA A 81 2.39 -26.15 -8.30
N ALA A 82 3.19 -27.19 -8.55
CA ALA A 82 4.51 -27.35 -7.93
C ALA A 82 5.51 -26.25 -8.36
N GLU A 83 5.49 -25.85 -9.64
CA GLU A 83 6.38 -24.83 -10.19
C GLU A 83 6.01 -23.42 -9.71
N PHE A 84 4.72 -23.09 -9.67
CA PHE A 84 4.26 -21.76 -9.26
C PHE A 84 4.21 -21.59 -7.74
N TYR A 85 4.04 -22.64 -6.95
CA TYR A 85 3.96 -22.55 -5.49
C TYR A 85 5.09 -21.74 -4.83
N PRO A 86 6.39 -22.00 -5.07
CA PRO A 86 7.47 -21.22 -4.44
C PRO A 86 7.45 -19.74 -4.86
N VAL A 87 7.07 -19.45 -6.11
CA VAL A 87 6.94 -18.07 -6.61
C VAL A 87 5.76 -17.38 -5.94
N LEU A 88 4.59 -18.04 -5.87
CA LEU A 88 3.40 -17.51 -5.19
C LEU A 88 3.68 -17.28 -3.70
N LEU A 89 4.38 -18.21 -3.03
CA LEU A 89 4.76 -18.08 -1.63
C LEU A 89 5.72 -16.91 -1.42
N LEU A 90 6.74 -16.78 -2.26
CA LEU A 90 7.69 -15.68 -2.18
C LEU A 90 6.98 -14.34 -2.37
N VAL A 91 6.18 -14.19 -3.43
CA VAL A 91 5.41 -12.97 -3.68
C VAL A 91 4.44 -12.69 -2.53
N PHE A 92 3.83 -13.72 -1.95
CA PHE A 92 2.90 -13.59 -0.82
C PHE A 92 3.60 -13.09 0.44
N LEU A 93 4.78 -13.64 0.76
CA LEU A 93 5.55 -13.22 1.93
C LEU A 93 6.12 -11.80 1.74
N LEU A 94 6.70 -11.52 0.58
CA LEU A 94 7.23 -10.18 0.25
C LEU A 94 6.13 -9.13 0.32
N ARG A 95 4.98 -9.39 -0.30
CA ARG A 95 3.84 -8.45 -0.32
C ARG A 95 3.14 -8.35 1.02
N GLY A 96 3.00 -9.48 1.71
CA GLY A 96 2.32 -9.56 2.99
C GLY A 96 3.03 -8.76 4.06
N PHE A 97 4.37 -8.83 4.11
CA PHE A 97 5.15 -8.37 5.24
C PHE A 97 6.16 -7.26 4.93
N ILE A 98 6.66 -7.15 3.69
CA ILE A 98 7.82 -6.32 3.40
C ILE A 98 7.40 -5.06 2.62
N VAL A 99 6.96 -5.24 1.38
CA VAL A 99 6.64 -4.11 0.48
C VAL A 99 5.38 -4.40 -0.30
N GLU A 100 4.46 -3.44 -0.29
CA GLU A 100 3.22 -3.52 -1.06
C GLU A 100 3.15 -2.41 -2.13
N PRO A 101 2.88 -2.76 -3.40
CA PRO A 101 2.74 -1.77 -4.45
C PRO A 101 1.34 -1.13 -4.44
N PHE A 102 1.28 0.19 -4.50
CA PHE A 102 0.06 0.98 -4.63
C PHE A 102 0.07 1.82 -5.91
N ARG A 103 -1.10 2.31 -6.32
CA ARG A 103 -1.30 3.23 -7.45
C ARG A 103 -2.14 4.39 -6.95
N ILE A 104 -1.73 5.60 -7.26
CA ILE A 104 -2.43 6.82 -6.81
C ILE A 104 -3.67 7.08 -7.67
N PRO A 105 -4.88 7.06 -7.07
CA PRO A 105 -6.12 7.23 -7.83
C PRO A 105 -6.57 8.69 -7.91
N SER A 106 -5.97 9.62 -7.14
CA SER A 106 -6.47 10.99 -7.03
C SER A 106 -5.41 12.05 -6.76
N ASN A 107 -5.77 13.29 -7.06
CA ASN A 107 -4.93 14.49 -6.96
C ASN A 107 -4.71 15.04 -5.53
N SER A 108 -5.15 14.34 -4.47
CA SER A 108 -5.13 14.91 -3.10
C SER A 108 -3.74 15.07 -2.50
N MET A 109 -2.76 14.36 -3.02
CA MET A 109 -1.37 14.41 -2.57
C MET A 109 -0.47 15.19 -3.54
N MET A 110 -1.04 15.94 -4.48
CA MET A 110 -0.24 16.81 -5.34
C MET A 110 0.41 17.95 -4.53
N PRO A 111 1.64 18.37 -4.86
CA PRO A 111 2.43 17.94 -6.01
C PRO A 111 3.32 16.72 -5.74
N THR A 112 3.35 16.21 -4.50
CA THR A 112 4.17 15.07 -4.08
C THR A 112 3.87 13.83 -4.92
N PHE A 113 2.58 13.45 -5.01
CA PHE A 113 2.12 12.40 -5.92
C PHE A 113 1.16 12.94 -6.97
N LEU A 114 1.33 12.43 -8.18
CA LEU A 114 0.40 12.62 -9.28
C LEU A 114 -0.56 11.43 -9.36
N THR A 115 -1.77 11.69 -9.86
CA THR A 115 -2.66 10.61 -10.27
C THR A 115 -1.92 9.72 -11.26
N TYR A 116 -1.98 8.40 -11.04
CA TYR A 116 -1.26 7.36 -11.77
C TYR A 116 0.22 7.12 -11.40
N ASP A 117 0.74 7.76 -10.35
CA ASP A 117 2.01 7.33 -9.74
C ASP A 117 1.84 5.92 -9.12
N PHE A 118 2.85 5.07 -9.28
CA PHE A 118 2.97 3.78 -8.62
C PHE A 118 3.94 3.89 -7.44
N LEU A 119 3.46 3.52 -6.25
CA LEU A 119 4.19 3.63 -5.00
C LEU A 119 4.60 2.27 -4.48
N LEU A 120 5.72 2.23 -3.77
CA LEU A 120 6.06 1.16 -2.83
C LEU A 120 5.79 1.66 -1.42
N VAL A 121 5.10 0.83 -0.66
CA VAL A 121 4.75 1.06 0.74
C VAL A 121 5.49 0.04 1.59
N ASP A 122 6.26 0.54 2.54
CA ASP A 122 6.94 -0.25 3.55
C ASP A 122 5.97 -0.55 4.68
N LYS A 123 5.73 -1.84 4.92
CA LYS A 123 4.82 -2.33 5.96
C LYS A 123 5.54 -2.66 7.26
N ILE A 124 6.87 -2.81 7.23
CA ILE A 124 7.67 -3.16 8.41
C ILE A 124 7.81 -1.95 9.33
N SER A 125 7.89 -0.74 8.75
CA SER A 125 8.08 0.52 9.48
C SER A 125 7.10 0.71 10.65
N TYR A 126 5.87 0.15 10.57
CA TYR A 126 4.83 0.31 11.60
C TYR A 126 4.29 -1.00 12.14
N GLY A 127 5.16 -2.01 12.23
CA GLY A 127 4.81 -3.29 12.82
C GLY A 127 4.41 -4.37 11.83
N ILE A 128 4.65 -5.61 12.22
CA ILE A 128 4.36 -6.79 11.39
C ILE A 128 2.91 -7.18 11.58
N HIS A 129 2.11 -7.09 10.52
CA HIS A 129 0.71 -7.50 10.51
C HIS A 129 0.53 -8.81 9.73
N LEU A 130 -0.36 -9.68 10.20
CA LEU A 130 -0.72 -10.89 9.47
C LEU A 130 -1.39 -10.53 8.14
N PRO A 131 -0.93 -11.07 6.99
CA PRO A 131 -1.63 -10.91 5.73
C PRO A 131 -3.03 -11.48 5.85
N VAL A 132 -4.00 -10.84 5.21
CA VAL A 132 -5.45 -11.18 5.23
C VAL A 132 -6.16 -10.94 6.57
N LEU A 133 -5.56 -11.20 7.72
CA LEU A 133 -6.24 -10.96 9.01
C LEU A 133 -5.98 -9.55 9.58
N ASN A 134 -4.93 -8.88 9.10
CA ASN A 134 -4.48 -7.56 9.57
C ASN A 134 -4.33 -7.46 11.10
N THR A 135 -4.03 -8.59 11.75
CA THR A 135 -3.75 -8.65 13.18
C THR A 135 -2.27 -8.36 13.40
N GLU A 136 -1.98 -7.44 14.30
CA GLU A 136 -0.62 -7.07 14.67
C GLU A 136 0.09 -8.23 15.39
N LEU A 137 1.32 -8.51 14.99
CA LEU A 137 2.19 -9.55 15.57
C LEU A 137 3.33 -8.95 16.40
N VAL A 138 3.92 -7.85 15.92
CA VAL A 138 5.09 -7.20 16.51
C VAL A 138 4.97 -5.70 16.29
N ASP A 139 4.99 -4.94 17.36
CA ASP A 139 5.13 -3.48 17.36
C ASP A 139 6.60 -3.12 17.11
N ILE A 140 6.86 -2.34 16.06
CA ILE A 140 8.22 -2.00 15.57
C ILE A 140 8.43 -0.48 15.56
N GLY A 141 7.37 0.33 15.58
CA GLY A 141 7.50 1.78 15.60
C GLY A 141 6.27 2.54 15.13
N ASP A 142 6.18 3.79 15.58
CA ASP A 142 5.03 4.65 15.31
C ASP A 142 5.25 5.56 14.10
N PRO A 143 4.20 5.88 13.32
CA PRO A 143 4.22 6.95 12.34
C PRO A 143 4.75 8.27 12.91
N GLN A 144 5.70 8.86 12.20
CA GLN A 144 6.31 10.12 12.57
C GLN A 144 5.67 11.29 11.83
N ARG A 145 5.85 12.50 12.38
CA ARG A 145 5.33 13.71 11.74
C ARG A 145 6.00 13.91 10.38
N GLY A 146 5.17 14.13 9.36
CA GLY A 146 5.62 14.27 7.98
C GLY A 146 5.62 12.97 7.20
N ASP A 147 5.48 11.80 7.84
CA ASP A 147 5.36 10.55 7.12
C ASP A 147 4.14 10.55 6.20
N VAL A 148 4.32 9.97 5.02
CA VAL A 148 3.21 9.68 4.13
C VAL A 148 2.74 8.26 4.40
N VAL A 149 1.53 8.13 4.91
CA VAL A 149 0.97 6.84 5.32
C VAL A 149 -0.17 6.41 4.42
N VAL A 150 -0.21 5.12 4.13
CA VAL A 150 -1.39 4.46 3.56
C VAL A 150 -2.17 3.84 4.71
N PHE A 151 -3.48 4.05 4.74
CA PHE A 151 -4.34 3.60 5.83
C PHE A 151 -5.75 3.31 5.31
N ARG A 152 -6.48 2.48 6.04
CA ARG A 152 -7.89 2.22 5.76
C ARG A 152 -8.76 3.38 6.23
N TYR A 153 -9.68 3.81 5.39
CA TYR A 153 -10.57 4.92 5.72
C TYR A 153 -11.36 4.66 7.01
N PRO A 154 -11.24 5.52 8.05
CA PRO A 154 -11.72 5.16 9.38
C PRO A 154 -13.23 5.20 9.56
N ASN A 155 -13.94 5.96 8.72
CA ASN A 155 -15.40 6.09 8.80
C ASN A 155 -16.12 5.23 7.75
N TYR A 156 -15.61 4.03 7.47
CA TYR A 156 -16.14 3.13 6.45
C TYR A 156 -17.62 2.74 6.67
N GLU A 157 -18.11 2.90 7.90
CA GLU A 157 -19.51 2.67 8.29
C GLU A 157 -20.48 3.72 7.75
N ARG A 158 -19.98 4.90 7.33
CA ARG A 158 -20.82 6.00 6.82
C ARG A 158 -21.38 5.79 5.41
N GLY A 159 -21.05 4.67 4.75
CA GLY A 159 -21.67 4.28 3.48
C GLY A 159 -20.96 3.12 2.80
N LYS A 160 -21.72 2.33 2.01
CA LYS A 160 -21.19 1.16 1.28
C LYS A 160 -20.02 1.51 0.35
N ALA A 161 -19.98 2.73 -0.18
CA ALA A 161 -18.91 3.22 -1.04
C ALA A 161 -17.54 3.32 -0.33
N TYR A 162 -17.50 3.36 1.00
CA TYR A 162 -16.27 3.55 1.78
C TYR A 162 -15.72 2.26 2.38
N LYS A 163 -16.45 1.13 2.25
CA LYS A 163 -16.09 -0.12 2.90
C LYS A 163 -14.82 -0.69 2.27
N GLY A 164 -13.72 -0.64 3.03
CA GLY A 164 -12.42 -1.16 2.60
C GLY A 164 -11.67 -0.26 1.61
N ALA A 165 -11.94 1.05 1.58
CA ALA A 165 -11.17 1.99 0.78
C ALA A 165 -9.86 2.39 1.49
N ASP A 166 -8.74 2.29 0.77
CA ASP A 166 -7.43 2.73 1.24
C ASP A 166 -7.16 4.17 0.83
N PHE A 167 -6.62 4.95 1.75
CA PHE A 167 -6.29 6.36 1.59
C PHE A 167 -4.80 6.56 1.83
N ILE A 168 -4.24 7.55 1.16
CA ILE A 168 -2.86 8.00 1.39
C ILE A 168 -2.86 9.47 1.77
N LYS A 169 -2.26 9.80 2.91
CA LYS A 169 -2.16 11.18 3.44
C LYS A 169 -0.86 11.35 4.22
N ARG A 170 -0.48 12.61 4.45
CA ARG A 170 0.67 12.96 5.29
C ARG A 170 0.23 13.10 6.75
N VAL A 171 1.00 12.53 7.67
CA VAL A 171 0.83 12.68 9.11
C VAL A 171 1.22 14.10 9.50
N ILE A 172 0.26 14.86 10.00
CA ILE A 172 0.44 16.24 10.44
C ILE A 172 0.42 16.34 11.96
N GLY A 173 -0.40 15.54 12.64
CA GLY A 173 -0.50 15.50 14.11
C GLY A 173 -0.35 14.08 14.65
N LEU A 174 0.47 13.97 15.68
CA LEU A 174 0.74 12.77 16.47
C LEU A 174 -0.17 12.75 17.72
N PRO A 175 -0.29 11.60 18.42
CA PRO A 175 -0.97 11.53 19.71
C PRO A 175 -0.61 12.68 20.65
N GLY A 176 -1.63 13.33 21.24
CA GLY A 176 -1.48 14.47 22.16
C GLY A 176 -1.28 15.84 21.51
N ASP A 177 -1.01 15.92 20.20
CA ASP A 177 -0.77 17.20 19.54
C ASP A 177 -2.01 18.09 19.50
N ARG A 178 -1.79 19.40 19.62
CA ARG A 178 -2.79 20.44 19.35
C ARG A 178 -2.58 20.98 17.94
N ILE A 179 -3.54 20.71 17.06
CA ILE A 179 -3.51 21.12 15.66
C ILE A 179 -4.48 22.27 15.43
N GLU A 180 -3.99 23.35 14.85
CA GLU A 180 -4.80 24.45 14.35
C GLU A 180 -4.50 24.69 12.87
N TYR A 181 -5.54 24.65 12.05
CA TYR A 181 -5.45 25.01 10.64
C TYR A 181 -6.47 26.10 10.35
N ILE A 182 -6.02 27.34 10.20
CA ILE A 182 -6.89 28.53 10.06
C ILE A 182 -6.36 29.39 8.92
N LYS A 183 -7.22 29.76 7.97
CA LYS A 183 -6.84 30.57 6.78
C LYS A 183 -5.59 30.00 6.08
N ASP A 184 -5.61 28.68 5.89
CA ASP A 184 -4.53 27.86 5.32
C ASP A 184 -3.20 27.92 6.07
N ARG A 185 -3.14 28.43 7.31
CA ARG A 185 -1.95 28.40 8.16
C ARG A 185 -2.04 27.23 9.14
N LEU A 186 -1.04 26.36 9.10
CA LEU A 186 -0.88 25.25 10.03
C LEU A 186 -0.11 25.70 11.26
N THR A 187 -0.61 25.35 12.43
CA THR A 187 0.03 25.54 13.72
C THR A 187 -0.06 24.23 14.48
N VAL A 188 1.06 23.77 15.02
CA VAL A 188 1.18 22.52 15.79
C VAL A 188 1.73 22.89 17.16
N ASN A 189 1.02 22.52 18.23
CA ASN A 189 1.43 22.82 19.62
C ASN A 189 1.76 24.30 19.86
N GLY A 190 1.00 25.20 19.23
CA GLY A 190 1.20 26.65 19.30
C GLY A 190 2.33 27.20 18.41
N ARG A 191 3.14 26.34 17.78
CA ARG A 191 4.17 26.73 16.82
C ARG A 191 3.58 26.81 15.42
N VAL A 192 3.63 28.00 14.82
CA VAL A 192 3.22 28.18 13.42
C VAL A 192 4.23 27.48 12.51
N ILE A 193 3.74 26.59 11.66
CA ILE A 193 4.57 25.90 10.67
C ILE A 193 4.88 26.88 9.53
N GLU A 194 6.18 27.09 9.31
CA GLU A 194 6.65 28.00 8.28
C GLU A 194 6.37 27.44 6.89
N ARG A 195 6.09 28.35 5.95
CA ARG A 195 6.00 28.00 4.55
C ARG A 195 6.59 29.07 3.66
N GLN A 196 7.29 28.64 2.62
CA GLN A 196 7.87 29.50 1.60
C GLN A 196 7.10 29.35 0.30
N LYS A 197 6.71 30.45 -0.35
CA LYS A 197 6.12 30.38 -1.69
C LYS A 197 7.22 30.02 -2.70
N ILE A 198 7.06 28.91 -3.40
CA ILE A 198 7.97 28.47 -4.46
C ILE A 198 7.56 29.10 -5.79
N GLY A 199 6.25 29.19 -6.04
CA GLY A 199 5.74 29.75 -7.28
C GLY A 199 4.29 29.39 -7.52
N THR A 200 3.92 29.35 -8.79
CA THR A 200 2.61 28.90 -9.25
C THR A 200 2.77 27.52 -9.88
N TYR A 201 1.88 26.60 -9.54
CA TYR A 201 1.87 25.26 -10.08
C TYR A 201 1.35 25.26 -11.51
N THR A 202 2.09 24.59 -12.40
CA THR A 202 1.67 24.30 -13.78
C THR A 202 1.44 22.82 -13.88
N GLY A 203 0.19 22.42 -14.07
CA GLY A 203 -0.22 21.02 -14.08
C GLY A 203 0.03 20.34 -15.43
N PHE A 204 0.22 19.03 -15.39
CA PHE A 204 0.29 18.15 -16.55
C PHE A 204 -0.74 17.03 -16.40
N GLU A 205 -1.35 16.58 -17.51
CA GLU A 205 -2.42 15.57 -17.53
C GLU A 205 -3.52 15.78 -16.48
N LYS A 206 -3.74 14.84 -15.57
CA LYS A 206 -4.73 14.93 -14.50
C LYS A 206 -4.42 16.04 -13.49
N GLY A 207 -3.21 16.57 -13.50
CA GLY A 207 -2.82 17.74 -12.72
C GLY A 207 -3.20 19.08 -13.35
N ILE A 208 -3.65 19.12 -14.61
CA ILE A 208 -4.01 20.38 -15.32
C ILE A 208 -5.05 21.19 -14.54
N GLU A 209 -6.00 20.52 -13.88
CA GLU A 209 -7.03 21.16 -13.05
C GLU A 209 -6.44 21.99 -11.91
N MET A 210 -5.23 21.67 -11.46
CA MET A 210 -4.52 22.38 -10.39
C MET A 210 -3.63 23.52 -10.92
N THR A 211 -3.60 23.76 -12.23
CA THR A 211 -2.84 24.87 -12.81
C THR A 211 -3.29 26.20 -12.21
N GLY A 212 -2.34 27.07 -11.88
CA GLY A 212 -2.63 28.35 -11.23
C GLY A 212 -2.71 28.29 -9.70
N HIS A 213 -2.64 27.10 -9.10
CA HIS A 213 -2.54 26.97 -7.64
C HIS A 213 -1.18 27.49 -7.15
N GLY A 214 -1.16 28.11 -5.97
CA GLY A 214 0.10 28.50 -5.35
C GLY A 214 0.82 27.26 -4.83
N ARG A 215 2.10 27.10 -5.21
CA ARG A 215 2.98 26.06 -4.69
C ARG A 215 3.82 26.62 -3.56
N TYR A 216 3.77 25.98 -2.40
CA TYR A 216 4.51 26.39 -1.21
C TYR A 216 5.32 25.21 -0.67
N ARG A 217 6.52 25.48 -0.16
CA ARG A 217 7.28 24.52 0.67
C ARG A 217 6.86 24.72 2.10
N GLU A 218 6.27 23.71 2.73
CA GLU A 218 5.93 23.70 4.14
C GLU A 218 7.05 23.00 4.93
N LEU A 219 7.56 23.67 5.97
CA LEU A 219 8.69 23.20 6.78
C LEU A 219 8.16 22.47 8.03
N LEU A 220 7.69 21.25 7.81
CA LEU A 220 7.12 20.41 8.86
C LEU A 220 8.24 19.61 9.56
N ASP A 221 8.78 20.19 10.63
CA ASP A 221 9.93 19.66 11.36
C ASP A 221 11.08 19.29 10.42
N ASN A 222 11.48 18.02 10.36
CA ASN A 222 12.59 17.55 9.53
C ASN A 222 12.16 17.07 8.12
N ASN A 223 10.88 17.14 7.79
CA ASN A 223 10.30 16.62 6.54
C ASN A 223 9.67 17.76 5.72
N PRO A 224 10.49 18.63 5.09
CA PRO A 224 9.99 19.70 4.26
C PRO A 224 9.36 19.14 2.99
N HIS A 225 8.11 19.53 2.72
CA HIS A 225 7.38 19.04 1.55
C HIS A 225 6.63 20.17 0.87
N ASP A 226 6.23 19.92 -0.38
CA ASP A 226 5.52 20.91 -1.16
C ASP A 226 4.00 20.70 -1.03
N ILE A 227 3.26 21.80 -1.01
CA ILE A 227 1.79 21.82 -0.89
C ILE A 227 1.20 22.71 -1.98
N LEU A 228 -0.04 22.41 -2.38
CA LEU A 228 -0.83 23.25 -3.28
C LEU A 228 -1.95 23.97 -2.53
N LEU A 229 -2.07 25.27 -2.78
CA LEU A 229 -3.17 26.10 -2.30
C LEU A 229 -3.93 26.72 -3.46
N ARG A 230 -5.26 26.61 -3.44
CA ARG A 230 -6.14 27.25 -4.41
C ARG A 230 -6.16 28.76 -4.13
N PRO A 231 -5.99 29.61 -5.15
CA PRO A 231 -6.05 31.06 -4.94
C PRO A 231 -7.46 31.49 -4.53
N TYR A 232 -7.53 32.49 -3.64
CA TYR A 232 -8.76 33.15 -3.19
C TYR A 232 -9.80 32.28 -2.44
N VAL A 233 -9.49 31.02 -2.17
CA VAL A 233 -10.37 30.10 -1.44
C VAL A 233 -9.57 29.45 -0.32
N SER A 234 -9.99 29.68 0.92
CA SER A 234 -9.38 29.00 2.06
C SER A 234 -9.96 27.60 2.24
N SER A 235 -9.10 26.69 2.68
CA SER A 235 -9.52 25.36 3.11
C SER A 235 -10.39 25.42 4.37
N ARG A 236 -11.06 24.30 4.69
CA ARG A 236 -11.77 24.12 5.95
C ARG A 236 -10.84 24.35 7.14
N SER A 237 -11.29 25.18 8.08
CA SER A 237 -10.55 25.45 9.31
C SER A 237 -10.87 24.42 10.39
N VAL A 238 -9.89 24.09 11.23
CA VAL A 238 -10.04 23.16 12.35
C VAL A 238 -9.13 23.58 13.50
N ARG A 239 -9.59 23.34 14.73
CA ARG A 239 -8.81 23.38 15.97
C ARG A 239 -9.14 22.12 16.74
N ILE A 240 -8.16 21.26 16.97
CA ILE A 240 -8.41 19.96 17.55
C ILE A 240 -7.18 19.43 18.29
N THR A 241 -7.39 18.54 19.25
CA THR A 241 -6.33 17.80 19.93
C THR A 241 -6.41 16.34 19.52
N VAL A 242 -5.29 15.77 19.12
CA VAL A 242 -5.20 14.38 18.64
C VAL A 242 -5.29 13.43 19.85
N PRO A 243 -6.24 12.49 19.88
CA PRO A 243 -6.33 11.47 20.93
C PRO A 243 -5.12 10.53 20.92
N GLU A 244 -4.91 9.82 22.03
CA GLU A 244 -3.97 8.70 22.08
C GLU A 244 -4.32 7.61 21.05
N GLY A 245 -3.30 6.95 20.48
CA GLY A 245 -3.45 5.91 19.44
C GLY A 245 -4.08 6.40 18.13
N HIS A 246 -4.08 7.72 17.88
CA HIS A 246 -4.67 8.32 16.70
C HIS A 246 -3.73 9.33 16.04
N TYR A 247 -3.94 9.54 14.74
CA TYR A 247 -3.18 10.49 13.93
C TYR A 247 -4.10 11.47 13.21
N PHE A 248 -3.63 12.72 13.09
CA PHE A 248 -4.27 13.72 12.25
C PHE A 248 -3.51 13.83 10.93
N VAL A 249 -4.18 13.54 9.82
CA VAL A 249 -3.55 13.47 8.50
C VAL A 249 -4.13 14.50 7.53
N MET A 250 -3.30 15.01 6.63
CA MET A 250 -3.70 15.96 5.59
C MET A 250 -3.16 15.58 4.22
N GLY A 251 -3.85 16.01 3.16
CA GLY A 251 -3.33 15.93 1.80
C GLY A 251 -2.48 17.16 1.46
N ASP A 252 -1.42 16.95 0.70
CA ASP A 252 -0.52 18.02 0.23
C ASP A 252 -1.25 19.01 -0.71
N ASN A 253 -2.29 18.54 -1.40
CA ASN A 253 -3.21 19.41 -2.15
C ASN A 253 -4.33 19.90 -1.22
N ARG A 254 -4.02 20.93 -0.43
CA ARG A 254 -4.80 21.31 0.76
C ARG A 254 -6.26 21.65 0.46
N ASN A 255 -6.54 22.27 -0.69
CA ASN A 255 -7.91 22.62 -1.07
C ASN A 255 -8.65 21.48 -1.79
N HIS A 256 -7.95 20.44 -2.27
CA HIS A 256 -8.53 19.29 -3.00
C HIS A 256 -8.30 17.95 -2.29
N SER A 257 -8.31 17.98 -0.96
CA SER A 257 -8.11 16.81 -0.11
C SER A 257 -9.29 16.62 0.85
N SER A 258 -9.84 15.41 0.87
CA SER A 258 -10.77 14.95 1.90
C SER A 258 -9.94 14.19 2.93
N ASP A 259 -9.61 14.84 4.04
CA ASP A 259 -8.69 14.37 5.07
C ASP A 259 -9.22 14.68 6.48
N SER A 260 -8.37 14.61 7.50
CA SER A 260 -8.80 14.70 8.90
C SER A 260 -9.56 15.98 9.25
N ARG A 261 -9.42 17.05 8.45
CA ARG A 261 -10.24 18.27 8.57
C ARG A 261 -11.73 18.03 8.37
N PHE A 262 -12.11 16.96 7.67
CA PHE A 262 -13.48 16.62 7.31
C PHE A 262 -14.02 15.43 8.09
N TRP A 263 -13.19 14.40 8.32
CA TRP A 263 -13.65 13.13 8.87
C TRP A 263 -12.99 12.72 10.20
N GLY A 264 -12.11 13.55 10.77
CA GLY A 264 -11.48 13.29 12.05
C GLY A 264 -10.21 12.46 11.94
N PHE A 265 -9.89 11.66 12.95
CA PHE A 265 -8.59 11.04 13.08
C PHE A 265 -8.50 9.66 12.43
N VAL A 266 -7.27 9.18 12.24
CA VAL A 266 -6.95 7.83 11.81
C VAL A 266 -6.49 7.04 13.04
N PRO A 267 -7.19 5.98 13.46
CA PRO A 267 -6.67 5.04 14.45
C PRO A 267 -5.40 4.38 13.93
N GLU A 268 -4.44 4.16 14.81
CA GLU A 268 -3.16 3.52 14.51
C GLU A 268 -3.33 2.16 13.80
N GLU A 269 -4.23 1.32 14.31
CA GLU A 269 -4.59 0.00 13.75
C GLU A 269 -5.07 0.02 12.29
N TYR A 270 -5.41 1.20 11.75
CA TYR A 270 -5.84 1.34 10.36
C TYR A 270 -4.70 1.69 9.42
N ILE A 271 -3.52 2.00 9.95
CA ILE A 271 -2.34 2.31 9.16
C ILE A 271 -1.76 1.01 8.59
N ILE A 272 -1.55 1.00 7.28
CA ILE A 272 -1.05 -0.15 6.52
C ILE A 272 0.47 -0.08 6.36
N GLY A 273 1.02 1.13 6.20
CA GLY A 273 2.46 1.32 5.99
C GLY A 273 2.84 2.71 5.52
N ARG A 274 4.15 2.94 5.39
CA ARG A 274 4.76 4.20 4.95
C ARG A 274 5.07 4.16 3.46
N ALA A 275 4.56 5.12 2.69
CA ALA A 275 4.97 5.29 1.30
C ALA A 275 6.39 5.86 1.25
N PHE A 276 7.32 5.15 0.59
CA PHE A 276 8.74 5.54 0.59
C PHE A 276 9.37 5.68 -0.79
N TYR A 277 8.75 5.15 -1.86
CA TYR A 277 9.34 5.20 -3.19
C TYR A 277 8.28 5.25 -4.30
N ILE A 278 8.50 6.10 -5.31
CA ILE A 278 7.78 6.06 -6.58
C ILE A 278 8.60 5.20 -7.55
N TRP A 279 8.02 4.14 -8.10
CA TRP A 279 8.75 3.22 -9.00
C TRP A 279 8.35 3.28 -10.47
N ALA A 280 7.20 3.88 -10.76
CA ALA A 280 6.72 4.15 -12.12
C ALA A 280 5.59 5.19 -12.09
N HIS A 281 5.22 5.69 -13.26
CA HIS A 281 4.03 6.49 -13.50
C HIS A 281 3.34 5.99 -14.78
N GLY A 282 2.01 5.87 -14.80
CA GLY A 282 1.28 5.60 -16.04
C GLY A 282 -0.17 5.11 -15.88
N ASP A 283 -0.98 5.34 -16.92
CA ASP A 283 -2.40 4.98 -16.92
C ASP A 283 -2.68 3.54 -17.40
N ILE A 284 -2.49 2.55 -16.51
CA ILE A 284 -2.82 1.14 -16.81
C ILE A 284 -4.30 0.95 -17.16
N GLY A 285 -5.21 1.74 -16.60
CA GLY A 285 -6.65 1.62 -16.91
C GLY A 285 -6.94 1.98 -18.37
N GLY A 286 -6.14 2.89 -18.93
CA GLY A 286 -6.15 3.21 -20.34
C GLY A 286 -5.78 2.05 -21.26
N LEU A 287 -5.12 0.98 -20.79
CA LEU A 287 -4.75 -0.15 -21.66
C LEU A 287 -5.96 -0.86 -22.26
N PHE A 288 -7.07 -0.90 -21.53
CA PHE A 288 -8.30 -1.55 -21.98
C PHE A 288 -9.17 -0.67 -22.87
N SER A 289 -8.96 0.65 -22.87
CA SER A 289 -9.76 1.61 -23.65
C SER A 289 -8.98 2.22 -24.82
N ASN A 290 -7.73 2.61 -24.61
CA ASN A 290 -6.82 3.14 -25.62
C ASN A 290 -5.36 2.77 -25.31
N PRO A 291 -4.90 1.57 -25.73
CA PRO A 291 -3.60 1.04 -25.35
C PRO A 291 -2.41 1.88 -25.83
N ILE A 292 -2.49 2.49 -27.01
CA ILE A 292 -1.42 3.34 -27.55
C ILE A 292 -1.25 4.58 -26.67
N LYS A 293 -2.36 5.21 -26.25
CA LYS A 293 -2.30 6.37 -25.35
C LYS A 293 -1.77 5.98 -23.98
N ALA A 294 -2.25 4.87 -23.42
CA ALA A 294 -1.81 4.37 -22.12
C ALA A 294 -0.30 4.07 -22.09
N LEU A 295 0.23 3.38 -23.10
CA LEU A 295 1.66 3.10 -23.20
C LEU A 295 2.51 4.38 -23.28
N LYS A 296 2.00 5.44 -23.93
CA LYS A 296 2.69 6.74 -23.99
C LYS A 296 2.72 7.48 -22.65
N THR A 297 1.80 7.20 -21.74
CA THR A 297 1.81 7.79 -20.38
C THR A 297 2.80 7.08 -19.45
N PHE A 298 3.25 5.89 -19.81
CA PHE A 298 4.12 5.11 -18.95
C PHE A 298 5.55 5.67 -18.95
N THR A 299 6.05 6.02 -17.77
CA THR A 299 7.38 6.61 -17.61
C THR A 299 7.99 6.28 -16.26
N PHE A 300 9.32 6.31 -16.20
CA PHE A 300 10.14 6.16 -15.00
C PHE A 300 10.79 7.47 -14.57
N SER A 301 10.45 8.60 -15.20
CA SER A 301 11.05 9.90 -14.92
C SER A 301 10.73 10.45 -13.53
N ARG A 302 9.72 9.87 -12.86
CA ARG A 302 9.31 10.22 -11.49
C ARG A 302 9.87 9.26 -10.44
N ASN A 303 10.77 8.35 -10.82
CA ASN A 303 11.33 7.38 -9.90
C ASN A 303 12.18 8.07 -8.84
N GLY A 304 11.95 7.75 -7.58
CA GLY A 304 12.69 8.37 -6.49
C GLY A 304 12.13 8.04 -5.11
N VAL A 305 12.99 8.25 -4.12
CA VAL A 305 12.62 8.20 -2.70
C VAL A 305 11.69 9.35 -2.39
N ILE A 306 10.74 9.09 -1.50
CA ILE A 306 9.82 10.09 -0.97
C ILE A 306 10.41 10.58 0.34
N ASP A 307 10.83 11.84 0.35
CA ASP A 307 11.23 12.58 1.55
C ASP A 307 10.00 13.16 2.28
#